data_AF-A0A316HXW4-F1
#
_entry.id   AF-A0A316HXW4-F1
#
_cell.length_a   1.000
_cell.length_b   1.000
_cell.length_c   1.000
_cell.angle_alpha   90.00
_cell.angle_beta   90.00
_cell.angle_gamma   90.00
#
_symmetry.space_group_name_H-M   'P 1'
#
loop_
_entity.id
_entity.type
_entity.pdbx_description
1 polymer ?
#
loop_
_entity_poly.entity_id
_entity_poly.type
_entity_poly.pdbx_seq_one_letter_code
_entity_poly.pdbx_strand_id
1 'polypeptide(L)' 'MNTALYRVVVNDEEQYALWPAHKDNAPGWRDAGVRGAKEECLEHIGRVWTDMRPLSLRGRS' A
#
# COMPACT_ATOMS: atom_id res chain seq x y z
N MET A 1 4.06 -17.83 -16.87
CA MET A 1 3.34 -17.20 -15.76
C MET A 1 4.31 -16.24 -15.10
N ASN A 2 3.96 -14.95 -14.98
CA ASN A 2 4.83 -13.95 -14.38
C ASN A 2 4.70 -14.03 -12.85
N THR A 3 5.62 -14.72 -12.19
CA THR A 3 5.64 -14.98 -10.73
C THR A 3 6.15 -13.79 -9.91
N ALA A 4 5.91 -12.56 -10.38
CA ALA A 4 6.43 -11.36 -9.75
C ALA A 4 5.80 -11.16 -8.37
N LEU A 5 6.63 -11.06 -7.33
CA LEU A 5 6.18 -10.75 -5.98
C LEU A 5 6.04 -9.24 -5.79
N TYR A 6 4.95 -8.87 -5.12
CA TYR A 6 4.66 -7.51 -4.70
C TYR A 6 4.55 -7.44 -3.19
N ARG A 7 4.63 -6.23 -2.67
CA ARG A 7 4.30 -5.89 -1.28
C ARG A 7 3.37 -4.69 -1.25
N VAL A 8 2.65 -4.56 -0.15
CA VAL A 8 1.85 -3.36 0.14
C VAL A 8 2.73 -2.39 0.92
N VAL A 9 2.76 -1.15 0.46
CA VAL A 9 3.43 -0.03 1.13
C VAL A 9 2.40 1.04 1.51
N VAL A 10 2.70 1.81 2.54
CA VAL A 10 1.88 2.92 3.03
C VAL A 10 2.76 4.15 3.23
N ASN A 11 2.24 5.34 2.91
CA ASN A 11 2.91 6.61 3.16
C ASN A 11 2.38 7.34 4.41
N ASP A 12 2.96 8.49 4.72
CA ASP A 12 2.58 9.31 5.88
C ASP A 12 1.15 9.90 5.79
N GLU A 13 0.55 9.92 4.60
CA GLU A 13 -0.85 10.34 4.40
C GLU A 13 -1.85 9.16 4.45
N GLU A 14 -1.40 7.99 4.90
CA GLU A 14 -2.17 6.73 4.95
C GLU A 14 -2.70 6.26 3.59
N GLN A 15 -1.95 6.56 2.52
CA GLN A 15 -2.24 6.08 1.18
C GLN A 15 -1.51 4.75 0.96
N TYR A 16 -2.23 3.77 0.41
CA TYR A 16 -1.69 2.44 0.16
C TYR A 16 -1.31 2.27 -1.31
N ALA A 17 -0.21 1.57 -1.58
CA ALA A 17 0.20 1.24 -2.93
C ALA A 17 0.80 -0.16 -3.05
N LEU A 18 0.74 -0.70 -4.26
CA LEU A 18 1.50 -1.88 -4.67
C LEU A 18 2.93 -1.49 -5.00
N TRP A 19 3.90 -2.22 -4.45
CA TRP A 19 5.32 -2.03 -4.73
C TRP A 19 5.99 -3.35 -5.14
N PRO A 20 6.94 -3.36 -6.09
CA PRO A 20 7.71 -4.57 -6.39
C PRO A 20 8.51 -5.02 -5.17
N ALA A 21 8.41 -6.29 -4.78
CA ALA A 21 9.05 -6.79 -3.55
C ALA A 21 10.59 -6.80 -3.59
N HIS A 22 11.19 -6.62 -4.77
CA HIS A 22 12.64 -6.61 -4.98
C HIS A 22 13.25 -5.20 -4.98
N LYS A 23 12.44 -4.14 -4.91
CA LYS A 23 12.93 -2.76 -4.89
C LYS A 23 12.91 -2.23 -3.48
N ASP A 24 13.83 -1.34 -3.15
CA ASP A 24 13.74 -0.53 -1.93
C ASP A 24 12.54 0.42 -1.99
N ASN A 25 12.06 0.84 -0.83
CA ASN A 25 11.00 1.84 -0.75
C ASN A 25 11.55 3.22 -1.10
N ALA A 26 10.72 4.01 -1.78
CA ALA A 26 10.99 5.43 -1.92
C ALA A 26 10.91 6.13 -0.53
N PRO A 27 11.60 7.26 -0.32
CA PRO A 27 11.44 8.05 0.89
C PRO A 27 9.97 8.38 1.18
N GLY A 28 9.58 8.29 2.46
CA GLY A 28 8.19 8.52 2.89
C GLY A 28 7.26 7.32 2.72
N TRP A 29 7.77 6.16 2.26
CA TRP A 29 7.00 4.91 2.18
C TRP A 29 7.56 3.85 3.10
N ARG A 30 6.67 3.07 3.74
CA ARG A 30 7.02 1.94 4.61
C ARG A 30 6.19 0.71 4.27
N ASP A 31 6.72 -0.46 4.62
CA ASP A 31 6.02 -1.73 4.39
C ASP A 31 4.79 -1.84 5.29
N ALA A 32 3.65 -2.25 4.72
CA ALA A 32 2.40 -2.49 5.43
C ALA A 32 2.28 -3.93 5.98
N GLY A 33 3.34 -4.74 5.84
CA GLY A 33 3.39 -6.12 6.35
C GLY A 33 2.78 -7.19 5.44
N VAL A 34 2.31 -6.82 4.24
CA VAL A 34 1.72 -7.77 3.27
C VAL A 34 2.63 -7.92 2.05
N ARG A 35 2.89 -9.16 1.64
CA ARG A 35 3.70 -9.53 0.47
C ARG A 35 3.13 -10.79 -0.18
N GLY A 36 3.04 -10.81 -1.50
CA GLY A 36 2.49 -11.95 -2.23
C GLY A 36 2.31 -11.68 -3.71
N ALA A 37 1.38 -12.42 -4.32
CA ALA A 37 0.91 -12.10 -5.66
C ALA A 37 0.22 -10.74 -5.69
N LYS A 38 0.11 -10.16 -6.88
CA LYS A 38 -0.51 -8.85 -7.07
C LYS A 38 -1.96 -8.85 -6.56
N GLU A 39 -2.71 -9.90 -6.85
CA GLU A 39 -4.12 -10.05 -6.50
C GLU A 39 -4.32 -10.08 -4.98
N GLU A 40 -3.48 -10.83 -4.24
CA GLU A 40 -3.52 -10.90 -2.78
C GLU A 40 -3.24 -9.52 -2.14
N CYS A 41 -2.27 -8.79 -2.68
CA CYS A 41 -1.95 -7.44 -2.21
C CYS A 41 -3.09 -6.45 -2.49
N LEU A 42 -3.72 -6.52 -3.68
CA LEU A 42 -4.87 -5.68 -4.02
C LEU A 42 -6.07 -5.97 -3.13
N GLU A 43 -6.34 -7.24 -2.85
CA GLU A 43 -7.42 -7.63 -1.94
C GLU A 43 -7.21 -7.02 -0.55
N HIS A 44 -5.98 -7.07 -0.03
CA HIS A 44 -5.65 -6.43 1.24
C HIS A 44 -5.90 -4.92 1.20
N ILE A 45 -5.37 -4.21 0.20
CA ILE A 45 -5.57 -2.77 0.04
C ILE A 45 -7.05 -2.42 0.01
N GLY A 46 -7.85 -3.15 -0.76
CA GLY A 46 -9.30 -2.93 -0.86
C GLY A 46 -10.06 -3.15 0.47
N ARG A 47 -9.55 -4.03 1.35
CA ARG A 47 -10.14 -4.24 2.68
C ARG A 47 -9.78 -3.14 3.68
N VAL A 48 -8.55 -2.61 3.63
CA VAL A 48 -8.04 -1.69 4.66
C VAL A 48 -8.16 -0.22 4.29
N TRP A 49 -8.17 0.13 3.01
CA TRP A 49 -8.22 1.52 2.56
C TRP A 49 -9.66 1.98 2.28
N THR A 50 -10.44 2.11 3.35
CA THR A 50 -11.88 2.41 3.27
C THR A 50 -12.19 3.91 3.18
N ASP A 51 -11.30 4.77 3.69
CA ASP A 51 -11.36 6.22 3.55
C ASP A 51 -10.17 6.70 2.71
N MET A 52 -10.41 7.03 1.45
CA MET A 52 -9.34 7.46 0.53
C MET A 52 -8.93 8.92 0.70
N ARG A 53 -9.53 9.68 1.62
CA ARG A 53 -9.08 11.04 1.91
C ARG A 53 -7.68 10.97 2.52
N PRO A 54 -6.72 11.77 2.04
CA PRO A 54 -5.44 11.94 2.70
C PRO A 54 -5.63 12.25 4.18
N LEU A 55 -4.78 11.68 5.04
CA LEU A 55 -4.86 11.89 6.49
C LEU A 55 -4.97 13.37 6.86
N SER A 56 -4.24 14.24 6.18
CA SER A 56 -4.27 15.68 6.39
C SER A 56 -5.67 16.30 6.20
N LEU A 57 -6.54 15.70 5.36
CA LEU A 57 -7.90 16.16 5.11
C LEU A 57 -8.93 15.54 6.08
N ARG A 58 -8.56 14.51 6.85
CA ARG A 58 -9.47 13.86 7.80
C ARG A 58 -9.64 14.78 9.01
N GLY A 59 -10.87 15.18 9.32
CA GLY A 59 -11.19 15.98 10.51
C GLY A 59 -11.19 17.51 10.35
N ARG A 60 -11.08 18.04 9.12
CA ARG A 60 -11.41 19.45 8.87
C ARG A 60 -12.93 19.60 8.68
N SER A 61 -13.60 19.97 9.77
CA SER A 61 -14.97 20.51 9.77
C SER A 61 -14.96 22.00 9.43
#